data_AF-A0A257TJF1-F1
#
_entry.id   AF-A0A257TJF1-F1
#
_cell.length_a   1.000
_cell.length_b   1.000
_cell.length_c   1.000
_cell.angle_alpha   90.00
_cell.angle_beta   90.00
_cell.angle_gamma   90.00
#
_symmetry.space_group_name_H-M   'P 1'
#
loop_
_entity.id
_entity.type
_entity.pdbx_description
1 polymer ?
#
loop_
_entity_poly.entity_id
_entity_poly.type
_entity_poly.pdbx_seq_one_letter_code
_entity_poly.pdbx_strand_id
1 'polypeptide(L)'
;MIINFYPDKFDHNKAGFKLEGKHASVSCGTCHYTKNAAGVEVSVFRSLNPHCETCHRDIHFGQFALETKTGKFSECQSCHTFDNWSPTRFDHQNIGFPLTGAHAKLACIECHKEVTISGNTFIQYKIKDFKCAACHSS
;
A
#
# COMPACT_ATOMS: atom_id res chain seq x y z
N MET A 1 28.15 25.94 2.43
CA MET A 1 27.06 26.74 3.03
C MET A 1 26.33 25.82 3.99
N ILE A 2 26.50 25.98 5.31
CA ILE A 2 25.78 25.17 6.30
C ILE A 2 24.41 25.85 6.45
N ILE A 3 23.39 25.27 5.83
CA ILE A 3 22.02 25.71 5.99
C ILE A 3 21.57 25.17 7.35
N ASN A 4 21.33 26.04 8.33
CA ASN A 4 20.71 25.62 9.59
C ASN A 4 19.29 25.17 9.27
N PHE A 5 19.08 23.86 9.15
CA PHE A 5 17.78 23.26 8.96
C PHE A 5 17.07 23.20 10.31
N TYR A 6 15.99 23.98 10.45
CA TYR A 6 15.14 23.99 11.64
C TYR A 6 13.93 23.10 11.36
N PRO A 7 13.92 21.82 11.79
CA PRO A 7 12.82 20.90 11.52
C PRO A 7 11.48 21.44 12.03
N ASP A 8 11.48 22.12 13.17
CA ASP A 8 10.26 22.67 13.80
C ASP A 8 9.64 23.84 13.02
N LYS A 9 10.36 24.38 12.03
CA LYS A 9 9.87 25.45 11.14
C LYS A 9 9.62 24.96 9.71
N PHE A 10 9.80 23.66 9.45
CA PHE A 10 9.57 23.08 8.14
C PHE A 10 8.07 22.85 7.90
N ASP A 11 7.58 23.32 6.76
CA ASP A 11 6.16 23.20 6.39
C ASP A 11 5.97 22.09 5.34
N HIS A 12 5.43 20.95 5.77
CA HIS A 12 5.15 19.81 4.90
C HIS A 12 4.10 20.10 3.82
N ASN A 13 3.30 21.16 3.94
CA ASN A 13 2.35 21.53 2.88
C ASN A 13 3.05 22.07 1.62
N LYS A 14 4.33 22.45 1.75
CA LYS A 14 5.17 22.94 0.65
C LYS A 14 6.17 21.89 0.15
N ALA A 15 6.14 20.69 0.74
CA ALA A 15 7.02 19.59 0.40
C ALA A 15 6.40 18.67 -0.67
N GLY A 16 7.23 17.82 -1.28
CA GLY A 16 6.77 16.80 -2.22
C GLY A 16 5.94 15.66 -1.59
N PHE A 17 5.89 15.58 -0.26
CA PHE A 17 5.04 14.67 0.48
C PHE A 17 4.29 15.46 1.56
N LYS A 18 2.99 15.66 1.32
CA LYS A 18 2.09 16.30 2.28
C LYS A 18 1.65 15.28 3.32
N LEU A 19 1.70 15.67 4.58
CA LEU A 19 1.22 14.82 5.67
C LEU A 19 -0.30 14.89 5.74
N GLU A 20 -0.94 13.75 5.50
CA GLU A 20 -2.40 13.58 5.52
C GLU A 20 -2.78 12.37 6.37
N GLY A 21 -4.01 12.36 6.89
CA GLY A 21 -4.53 11.29 7.75
C GLY A 21 -3.57 10.99 8.92
N LYS A 22 -3.25 9.71 9.11
CA LYS A 22 -2.37 9.26 10.20
C LYS A 22 -0.93 9.76 10.08
N HIS A 23 -0.46 10.08 8.88
CA HIS A 23 0.88 10.63 8.67
C HIS A 23 1.05 12.03 9.28
N ALA A 24 -0.03 12.78 9.53
CA ALA A 24 0.04 14.08 10.20
C ALA A 24 0.41 13.98 11.69
N SER A 25 0.26 12.79 12.30
CA SER A 25 0.50 12.56 13.73
C SER A 25 1.75 11.75 14.06
N VAL A 26 2.52 11.30 13.06
CA VAL A 26 3.74 10.53 13.30
C VAL A 26 4.91 11.46 13.66
N SER A 27 5.86 10.97 14.43
CA SER A 27 7.05 11.74 14.78
C SER A 27 7.97 11.88 13.57
N CYS A 28 8.74 12.98 13.51
CA CYS A 28 9.57 13.29 12.34
C CYS A 28 10.59 12.17 12.04
N GLY A 29 11.14 11.57 13.11
CA GLY A 29 12.12 10.49 13.03
C GLY A 29 11.57 9.18 12.46
N THR A 30 10.25 8.99 12.40
CA THR A 30 9.65 7.79 11.78
C THR A 30 9.93 7.71 10.28
N CYS A 31 10.03 8.86 9.60
CA CYS A 31 10.34 8.92 8.17
C CYS A 31 11.76 9.44 7.91
N HIS A 32 12.19 10.43 8.68
CA HIS A 32 13.51 11.04 8.54
C HIS A 32 14.54 10.32 9.39
N TYR A 33 14.91 9.10 8.98
CA TYR A 33 15.96 8.32 9.64
C TYR A 33 16.92 7.66 8.64
N THR A 34 18.08 7.28 9.15
CA THR A 34 19.01 6.34 8.51
C THR A 34 19.62 5.44 9.58
N LYS A 35 20.15 4.28 9.18
CA LYS A 35 21.01 3.48 10.04
C LYS A 35 22.46 3.87 9.78
N ASN A 36 23.20 4.18 10.84
CA ASN A 36 24.64 4.42 10.72
C ASN A 36 25.41 3.09 10.56
N ALA A 37 26.74 3.15 10.45
CA ALA A 37 27.58 1.96 10.27
C ALA A 37 27.45 0.93 11.43
N ALA A 38 27.00 1.37 12.61
CA ALA A 38 26.74 0.52 13.76
C ALA A 38 25.28 0.01 13.82
N GLY A 39 24.45 0.28 12.80
CA GLY A 39 23.05 -0.12 12.75
C GLY A 39 22.09 0.73 13.60
N VAL A 40 22.60 1.79 14.24
CA VAL A 40 21.79 2.69 15.09
C VAL A 40 21.00 3.64 14.20
N GLU A 41 19.70 3.74 14.47
CA GLU A 41 18.82 4.70 13.81
C GLU A 41 19.12 6.13 14.30
N VAL A 42 19.42 7.00 13.36
CA VAL A 42 19.67 8.42 13.61
C VAL A 42 18.80 9.25 12.67
N SER A 43 18.25 10.34 13.17
CA SER A 43 17.38 11.19 12.37
C SER A 43 18.18 11.94 11.30
N VAL A 44 17.74 11.83 10.04
CA VAL A 44 18.34 12.50 8.89
C VAL A 44 17.24 13.11 8.03
N PHE A 45 17.22 14.43 7.99
CA PHE A 45 16.22 15.21 7.28
C PHE A 45 16.65 15.48 5.84
N ARG A 46 16.37 14.52 4.97
CA ARG A 46 16.51 14.61 3.51
C ARG A 46 15.22 14.24 2.81
N SER A 47 15.12 14.58 1.52
CA SER A 47 14.01 14.13 0.68
C SER A 47 13.95 12.61 0.60
N LEU A 48 12.75 12.06 0.68
CA LEU A 48 12.44 10.63 0.63
C LEU A 48 11.62 10.33 -0.63
N ASN A 49 11.62 9.07 -1.06
CA ASN A 49 10.69 8.63 -2.09
C ASN A 49 9.28 8.49 -1.47
N PRO A 50 8.25 9.19 -2.01
CA PRO A 50 6.90 9.18 -1.45
C PRO A 50 6.11 7.90 -1.75
N HIS A 51 6.68 6.90 -2.43
CA HIS A 51 6.02 5.61 -2.63
C HIS A 51 5.74 4.92 -1.29
N CYS A 52 4.56 4.34 -1.17
CA CYS A 52 4.08 3.72 0.08
C CYS A 52 5.02 2.60 0.53
N GLU A 53 5.56 1.85 -0.43
CA GLU A 53 6.45 0.71 -0.24
C GLU A 53 7.82 1.08 0.33
N THR A 54 8.18 2.36 0.30
CA THR A 54 9.40 2.86 0.95
C THR A 54 9.36 2.62 2.47
N CYS A 55 8.16 2.67 3.07
CA CYS A 55 7.96 2.53 4.51
C CYS A 55 7.04 1.37 4.88
N HIS A 56 6.07 1.05 4.03
CA HIS A 56 5.06 0.04 4.31
C HIS A 56 5.28 -1.20 3.46
N ARG A 57 5.26 -2.37 4.09
CA ARG A 57 5.35 -3.64 3.37
C ARG A 57 4.09 -3.86 2.53
N ASP A 58 4.27 -4.18 1.25
CA ASP A 58 3.16 -4.65 0.42
C ASP A 58 2.76 -6.08 0.82
N ILE A 59 1.60 -6.20 1.48
CA ILE A 59 1.01 -7.48 1.87
C ILE A 59 0.29 -8.18 0.70
N HIS A 60 0.14 -7.52 -0.44
CA HIS A 60 -0.45 -8.09 -1.64
C HIS A 60 0.58 -8.81 -2.50
N PHE A 61 1.86 -8.83 -2.10
CA PHE A 61 2.95 -9.52 -2.78
C PHE A 61 3.03 -9.17 -4.28
N GLY A 62 2.90 -7.89 -4.60
CA GLY A 62 3.06 -7.37 -5.95
C GLY A 62 1.90 -7.67 -6.90
N GLN A 63 0.78 -8.22 -6.41
CA GLN A 63 -0.40 -8.50 -7.24
C GLN A 63 -0.92 -7.24 -7.95
N PHE A 64 -0.75 -6.06 -7.37
CA PHE A 64 -1.20 -4.77 -7.91
C PHE A 64 -0.06 -3.89 -8.42
N ALA A 65 1.16 -4.43 -8.49
CA ALA A 65 2.30 -3.65 -8.90
C ALA A 65 2.26 -3.37 -10.41
N LEU A 66 2.46 -2.11 -10.77
CA LEU A 66 2.51 -1.61 -12.13
C LEU A 66 3.96 -1.38 -12.54
N GLU A 67 4.29 -1.73 -13.78
CA GLU A 67 5.58 -1.38 -14.37
C GLU A 67 5.58 0.11 -14.74
N THR A 68 6.54 0.85 -14.23
CA THR A 68 6.76 2.27 -14.57
C THR A 68 8.16 2.44 -15.16
N LYS A 69 8.44 3.62 -15.73
CA LYS A 69 9.78 3.94 -16.25
C LYS A 69 10.87 3.90 -15.16
N THR A 70 10.49 4.04 -13.89
CA THR A 70 11.40 4.14 -12.74
C THR A 70 11.39 2.90 -11.86
N GLY A 71 10.73 1.82 -12.28
CA GLY A 71 10.62 0.57 -11.55
C GLY A 71 9.18 0.09 -11.38
N LYS A 72 8.99 -0.90 -10.52
CA LYS A 72 7.71 -1.57 -10.31
C LYS A 72 7.13 -1.19 -8.94
N PHE A 73 6.00 -0.50 -8.93
CA PHE A 73 5.34 0.00 -7.71
C PHE A 73 3.83 -0.19 -7.77
N SER A 74 3.17 -0.31 -6.63
CA SER A 74 1.70 -0.39 -6.53
C SER A 74 1.11 0.99 -6.27
N GLU A 75 -0.02 1.29 -6.91
CA GLU A 75 -0.79 2.49 -6.61
C GLU A 75 -1.68 2.25 -5.38
N CYS A 76 -1.08 2.20 -4.19
CA CYS A 76 -1.80 1.87 -2.95
C CYS A 76 -3.01 2.79 -2.71
N GLN A 77 -2.90 4.07 -3.10
CA GLN A 77 -3.94 5.07 -2.92
C GLN A 77 -5.16 4.89 -3.84
N SER A 78 -5.08 4.01 -4.84
CA SER A 78 -6.23 3.65 -5.68
C SER A 78 -7.28 2.88 -4.88
N CYS A 79 -6.88 2.21 -3.78
CA CYS A 79 -7.78 1.47 -2.89
C CYS A 79 -7.77 2.01 -1.45
N HIS A 80 -6.61 2.41 -0.95
CA HIS A 80 -6.41 2.81 0.44
C HIS A 80 -6.37 4.34 0.60
N THR A 81 -6.55 4.80 1.83
CA THR A 81 -6.44 6.21 2.19
C THR A 81 -5.30 6.40 3.18
N PHE A 82 -4.98 7.65 3.52
CA PHE A 82 -3.99 7.94 4.54
C PHE A 82 -4.52 7.76 5.97
N ASP A 83 -5.81 7.48 6.15
CA ASP A 83 -6.41 7.28 7.47
C ASP A 83 -6.25 5.85 7.97
N ASN A 84 -6.31 4.87 7.07
CA ASN A 84 -6.13 3.46 7.36
C ASN A 84 -5.96 2.61 6.07
N TRP A 85 -5.58 1.35 6.28
CA TRP A 85 -5.40 0.36 5.22
C TRP A 85 -6.69 -0.33 4.78
N SER A 86 -7.87 0.03 5.30
CA SER A 86 -9.11 -0.49 4.73
C SER A 86 -9.24 0.00 3.29
N PRO A 87 -9.59 -0.87 2.32
CA PRO A 87 -9.62 -0.51 0.91
C PRO A 87 -10.91 0.25 0.55
N THR A 88 -11.15 1.39 1.21
CA THR A 88 -12.43 2.12 1.12
C THR A 88 -12.73 2.71 -0.25
N ARG A 89 -11.71 2.81 -1.12
CA ARG A 89 -11.87 3.28 -2.52
C ARG A 89 -12.08 2.13 -3.50
N PHE A 90 -11.83 0.89 -3.08
CA PHE A 90 -12.01 -0.26 -3.95
C PHE A 90 -13.49 -0.62 -4.04
N ASP A 91 -13.96 -0.81 -5.27
CA ASP A 91 -15.34 -1.19 -5.55
C ASP A 91 -15.39 -2.33 -6.57
N HIS A 92 -16.03 -3.43 -6.16
CA HIS A 92 -16.24 -4.60 -7.02
C HIS A 92 -17.10 -4.28 -8.24
N GLN A 93 -17.94 -3.25 -8.20
CA GLN A 93 -18.78 -2.85 -9.34
C GLN A 93 -17.95 -2.35 -10.53
N ASN A 94 -16.74 -1.84 -10.26
CA ASN A 94 -15.87 -1.24 -11.28
C ASN A 94 -14.82 -2.23 -11.80
N ILE A 95 -14.89 -3.49 -11.39
CA ILE A 95 -14.00 -4.55 -11.86
C ILE A 95 -14.84 -5.69 -12.42
N GLY A 96 -14.23 -6.56 -13.24
CA GLY A 96 -14.90 -7.57 -14.08
C GLY A 96 -15.75 -8.63 -13.36
N PHE A 97 -16.06 -8.48 -12.07
CA PHE A 97 -17.03 -9.28 -11.34
C PHE A 97 -17.81 -8.44 -10.31
N PRO A 98 -18.92 -7.80 -10.72
CA PRO A 98 -19.81 -7.07 -9.81
C PRO A 98 -20.47 -8.01 -8.80
N LEU A 99 -20.28 -7.74 -7.51
CA LEU A 99 -20.92 -8.51 -6.44
C LEU A 99 -22.42 -8.19 -6.39
N THR A 100 -23.24 -9.14 -6.87
CA THR A 100 -24.70 -9.02 -6.94
C THR A 100 -25.37 -10.30 -6.40
N GLY A 101 -26.65 -10.18 -6.02
CA GLY A 101 -27.44 -11.31 -5.53
C GLY A 101 -26.79 -12.01 -4.32
N ALA A 102 -26.66 -13.34 -4.39
CA ALA A 102 -26.05 -14.14 -3.32
C ALA A 102 -24.55 -13.84 -3.13
N HIS A 103 -23.82 -13.50 -4.19
CA HIS A 103 -22.37 -13.24 -4.12
C HIS A 103 -22.04 -12.02 -3.25
N ALA A 104 -22.92 -11.02 -3.19
CA ALA A 104 -22.74 -9.82 -2.36
C ALA A 104 -22.74 -10.09 -0.84
N LYS A 105 -23.16 -11.28 -0.43
CA LYS A 105 -23.23 -11.69 0.98
C LYS A 105 -22.11 -12.65 1.39
N LEU A 106 -21.28 -13.07 0.44
CA LEU A 106 -20.19 -14.00 0.73
C LEU A 106 -19.08 -13.29 1.52
N ALA A 107 -18.45 -14.04 2.41
CA ALA A 107 -17.22 -13.58 3.04
C ALA A 107 -16.12 -13.46 1.96
N CYS A 108 -15.20 -12.51 2.13
CA CYS A 108 -14.13 -12.23 1.15
C CYS A 108 -13.31 -13.50 0.83
N ILE A 109 -13.07 -14.32 1.85
CA ILE A 109 -12.30 -15.56 1.76
C ILE A 109 -13.01 -16.63 0.92
N GLU A 110 -14.30 -16.50 0.61
CA GLU A 110 -14.99 -17.46 -0.27
C GLU A 110 -14.42 -17.42 -1.69
N CYS A 111 -13.96 -16.26 -2.15
CA CYS A 111 -13.33 -16.09 -3.46
C CYS A 111 -11.82 -15.83 -3.35
N HIS A 112 -11.40 -14.96 -2.41
CA HIS A 112 -10.00 -14.56 -2.23
C HIS A 112 -9.29 -15.51 -1.27
N LYS A 113 -8.89 -16.67 -1.79
CA LYS A 113 -8.25 -17.73 -1.01
C LYS A 113 -6.79 -17.38 -0.70
N GLU A 114 -6.32 -17.89 0.44
CA GLU A 114 -4.89 -17.94 0.73
C GLU A 114 -4.22 -18.96 -0.19
N VAL A 115 -3.08 -18.58 -0.75
CA VAL A 115 -2.25 -19.43 -1.61
C VAL A 115 -0.80 -19.32 -1.18
N THR A 116 -0.04 -20.39 -1.44
CA THR A 116 1.42 -20.38 -1.26
C THR A 116 2.09 -20.52 -2.62
N ILE A 117 2.82 -19.49 -3.05
CA ILE A 117 3.54 -19.45 -4.32
C ILE A 117 5.00 -19.14 -4.04
N SER A 118 5.90 -20.03 -4.51
CA SER A 118 7.35 -19.89 -4.33
C SER A 118 7.77 -19.63 -2.88
N GLY A 119 7.13 -20.32 -1.93
CA GLY A 119 7.41 -20.20 -0.50
C GLY A 119 6.80 -18.97 0.20
N ASN A 120 6.05 -18.13 -0.51
CA ASN A 120 5.34 -16.99 0.06
C ASN A 120 3.84 -17.29 0.17
N THR A 121 3.27 -17.07 1.35
CA THR A 121 1.84 -17.25 1.62
C THR A 121 1.13 -15.90 1.64
N PHE A 122 0.07 -15.77 0.84
CA PHE A 122 -0.71 -14.54 0.72
C PHE A 122 -2.12 -14.78 0.17
N ILE A 123 -3.00 -13.80 0.34
CA ILE A 123 -4.36 -13.82 -0.20
C ILE A 123 -4.32 -13.48 -1.70
N GLN A 124 -4.85 -14.37 -2.54
CA GLN A 124 -4.96 -14.13 -3.98
C GLN A 124 -6.21 -13.28 -4.30
N TYR A 125 -5.98 -12.01 -4.63
CA TYR A 125 -7.03 -11.08 -5.05
C TYR A 125 -7.30 -11.14 -6.56
N LYS A 126 -6.25 -11.34 -7.38
CA LYS A 126 -6.40 -11.49 -8.82
C LYS A 126 -6.77 -12.93 -9.19
N ILE A 127 -8.07 -13.19 -9.27
CA ILE A 127 -8.62 -14.46 -9.76
C ILE A 127 -8.57 -14.45 -11.30
N LYS A 128 -8.09 -15.54 -11.90
CA LYS A 128 -7.89 -15.64 -13.36
C LYS A 128 -9.15 -16.09 -14.12
N ASP A 129 -10.02 -16.86 -13.48
CA ASP A 129 -11.23 -17.40 -14.09
C ASP A 129 -12.43 -17.12 -13.17
N PHE A 130 -13.42 -16.38 -13.68
CA PHE A 130 -14.66 -16.04 -13.00
C PHE A 130 -15.88 -16.76 -13.60
N LYS A 131 -15.66 -17.81 -14.39
CA LYS A 131 -16.77 -18.62 -14.92
C LYS A 131 -17.55 -19.24 -13.77
N CYS A 132 -18.86 -19.34 -13.93
CA CYS A 132 -19.74 -19.97 -12.95
C CYS A 132 -19.23 -21.37 -12.55
N ALA A 133 -18.79 -22.16 -13.54
CA ALA A 133 -18.27 -23.51 -13.33
C ALA A 133 -16.98 -23.58 -12.48
N ALA A 134 -16.27 -22.47 -12.31
CA ALA A 134 -15.08 -22.42 -11.44
C ALA A 134 -15.45 -22.56 -9.96
N CYS A 135 -16.70 -22.25 -9.57
CA CYS A 135 -17.18 -22.34 -8.19
C CYS A 135 -18.46 -23.17 -8.03
N HIS A 136 -19.25 -23.34 -9.11
CA HIS A 136 -20.49 -24.11 -9.13
C HIS A 136 -20.32 -25.35 -10.00
N SER A 137 -20.05 -26.49 -9.36
CA SER A 137 -19.74 -27.76 -10.03
C SER A 137 -20.98 -28.60 -10.42
N SER A 138 -22.15 -27.99 -10.50
CA SER A 138 -23.45 -28.65 -10.66
C SER A 138 -24.16 -28.22 -11.93
#